data_AF-A0A6J6JCY3-F1
#
_entry.id   AF-A0A6J6JCY3-F1
#
_cell.length_a   1.000
_cell.length_b   1.000
_cell.length_c   1.000
_cell.angle_alpha   90.00
_cell.angle_beta   90.00
_cell.angle_gamma   90.00
#
_symmetry.space_group_name_H-M   'P 1'
#
loop_
_entity.id
_entity.type
_entity.pdbx_description
1 polymer ?
#
loop_
_entity_poly.entity_id
_entity_poly.type
_entity_poly.pdbx_seq_one_letter_code
_entity_poly.pdbx_strand_id
1 'polypeptide(L)' 'MLSDGRATAGDDPVEAAAMLDELVVLAPSDDLDSAAELAGAVGGRCVGVSGPSAVPEALAEALLG' A
#
# COMPACT_ATOMS: atom_id res chain seq x y z
N MET A 1 8.61 3.37 -5.81
CA MET A 1 9.51 3.03 -4.68
C MET A 1 8.82 1.97 -3.84
N LEU A 2 9.55 1.10 -3.13
CA LEU A 2 9.01 0.14 -2.17
C LEU A 2 9.64 0.40 -0.80
N SER A 3 8.84 0.51 0.26
CA SER A 3 9.30 0.78 1.62
C SER A 3 8.45 0.04 2.66
N ASP A 4 9.10 -0.51 3.68
CA ASP A 4 8.51 -1.14 4.86
C ASP A 4 8.77 -0.32 6.15
N GLY A 5 9.32 0.89 6.00
CA GLY A 5 9.63 1.77 7.12
C GLY A 5 8.40 2.49 7.68
N ARG A 6 8.43 2.84 8.98
CA ARG A 6 7.43 3.74 9.54
C ARG A 6 7.58 5.14 8.98
N ALA A 7 6.46 5.79 8.67
CA ALA A 7 6.43 7.21 8.34
C ALA A 7 7.02 8.04 9.49
N THR A 8 7.91 8.96 9.15
CA THR A 8 8.54 9.90 10.11
C THR A 8 8.30 11.36 9.73
N ALA A 9 7.76 11.61 8.54
CA ALA A 9 7.28 12.92 8.11
C ALA A 9 5.91 13.17 8.74
N GLY A 10 5.69 14.37 9.28
CA GLY A 10 4.42 14.78 9.91
C GLY A 10 3.37 15.29 8.92
N ASP A 11 3.55 15.01 7.63
CA ASP A 11 2.64 15.43 6.56
C ASP A 11 1.46 14.46 6.44
N ASP A 12 0.34 14.93 5.87
CA ASP A 12 -0.85 14.11 5.67
C ASP A 12 -0.56 13.00 4.63
N PRO A 13 -0.69 11.71 5.00
CA PRO A 13 -0.41 10.60 4.09
C PRO A 13 -1.33 10.58 2.86
N VAL A 14 -2.55 11.10 2.96
CA VAL A 14 -3.50 11.16 1.84
C VAL A 14 -3.07 12.22 0.83
N GLU A 15 -2.68 13.41 1.29
CA GLU A 15 -2.17 14.48 0.41
C GLU A 15 -0.90 14.04 -0.31
N ALA A 16 0.03 13.38 0.39
CA ALA A 16 1.25 12.86 -0.20
C ALA A 16 0.96 11.75 -1.24
N ALA A 17 0.03 10.84 -0.92
CA ALA A 17 -0.37 9.76 -1.80
C ALA A 17 -1.09 10.23 -3.06
N ALA A 18 -1.91 11.29 -2.98
CA ALA A 18 -2.64 11.85 -4.11
C ALA A 18 -1.73 12.46 -5.20
N MET A 19 -0.47 12.73 -4.88
CA MET A 19 0.53 13.24 -5.81
C MET A 19 1.21 12.13 -6.64
N LEU A 20 0.95 10.86 -6.34
CA LEU A 20 1.53 9.72 -7.05
C LEU A 20 0.67 9.36 -8.27
N ASP A 21 1.34 9.01 -9.38
CA ASP A 21 0.65 8.47 -10.56
C ASP A 21 -0.03 7.12 -10.27
N GLU A 22 0.55 6.34 -9.34
CA GLU A 22 0.06 5.04 -8.93
C GLU A 22 0.43 4.77 -7.46
N LEU A 23 -0.53 4.27 -6.68
CA LEU A 23 -0.30 3.78 -5.32
C LEU A 23 -0.78 2.33 -5.17
N VAL A 24 0.14 1.47 -4.76
CA VAL A 24 -0.13 0.11 -4.28
C VAL A 24 0.36 0.00 -2.84
N VAL A 25 -0.51 -0.42 -1.94
CA VAL A 25 -0.19 -0.69 -0.54
C VAL A 25 -0.21 -2.20 -0.30
N LEU A 26 0.94 -2.75 0.12
CA LEU A 26 1.03 -4.12 0.61
C LEU A 26 1.01 -4.07 2.14
N ALA A 27 0.01 -4.70 2.75
CA ALA A 27 -0.17 -4.72 4.20
C ALA A 27 -0.38 -6.16 4.70
N PRO A 28 -0.09 -6.46 5.98
CA PRO A 28 -0.38 -7.78 6.54
C PRO A 28 -1.84 -8.18 6.32
N SER A 29 -2.09 -9.43 5.93
CA SER A 29 -3.46 -9.89 5.64
C SER A 29 -4.41 -9.82 6.84
N ASP A 30 -3.89 -9.71 8.06
CA ASP A 30 -4.62 -9.56 9.32
C ASP A 30 -4.76 -8.10 9.79
N ASP A 31 -4.21 -7.13 9.05
CA ASP A 31 -4.28 -5.69 9.36
C ASP A 31 -4.35 -4.85 8.06
N LEU A 32 -5.52 -4.86 7.41
CA LEU A 32 -5.75 -4.18 6.13
C LEU A 32 -6.53 -2.87 6.25
N ASP A 33 -7.24 -2.63 7.35
CA ASP A 33 -8.26 -1.58 7.42
C ASP A 33 -7.71 -0.18 7.10
N SER A 34 -6.63 0.21 7.79
CA SER A 34 -6.00 1.53 7.57
C SER A 34 -5.33 1.64 6.20
N ALA A 35 -4.77 0.53 5.70
CA ALA A 35 -4.12 0.47 4.40
C ALA A 35 -5.13 0.58 3.25
N ALA A 36 -6.27 -0.07 3.38
CA ALA A 36 -7.37 -0.02 2.43
C ALA A 36 -8.04 1.35 2.42
N GLU A 37 -8.19 1.99 3.59
CA GLU A 37 -8.72 3.36 3.70
C GLU A 37 -7.83 4.36 2.96
N LEU A 38 -6.51 4.34 3.21
CA LEU A 38 -5.56 5.22 2.52
C LEU A 38 -5.54 4.97 1.01
N ALA A 39 -5.42 3.71 0.58
CA ALA A 39 -5.41 3.37 -0.83
C ALA A 39 -6.72 3.82 -1.51
N GLY A 40 -7.87 3.54 -0.88
CA GLY A 40 -9.18 3.92 -1.38
C GLY A 40 -9.36 5.45 -1.51
N ALA A 41 -8.83 6.23 -0.56
CA ALA A 41 -8.94 7.69 -0.57
C ALA A 41 -8.32 8.35 -1.82
N VAL A 42 -7.33 7.70 -2.43
CA VAL A 42 -6.61 8.23 -3.61
C VAL A 42 -6.82 7.39 -4.88
N GLY A 43 -7.72 6.41 -4.86
CA GLY A 43 -7.95 5.50 -5.99
C GLY A 43 -6.81 4.48 -6.22
N GLY A 44 -5.98 4.23 -5.22
CA GLY A 44 -4.95 3.20 -5.22
C GLY A 44 -5.49 1.80 -4.94
N ARG A 45 -4.57 0.83 -4.90
CA ARG A 45 -4.87 -0.58 -4.62
C ARG A 45 -4.26 -1.01 -3.28
N CYS A 46 -4.96 -1.89 -2.57
CA CYS A 46 -4.44 -2.52 -1.35
C CYS A 46 -4.49 -4.04 -1.51
N VAL A 47 -3.37 -4.72 -1.24
CA VAL A 47 -3.26 -6.18 -1.31
C VAL A 47 -2.67 -6.71 0.00
N GLY A 48 -3.30 -7.74 0.55
CA GLY A 48 -2.86 -8.40 1.77
C GLY A 48 -1.69 -9.36 1.51
N VAL A 49 -0.67 -9.34 2.37
CA VAL A 49 0.44 -10.28 2.34
C VAL A 49 0.48 -11.13 3.61
N SER A 50 0.62 -12.44 3.45
CA SER A 50 0.73 -13.39 4.58
C SER A 50 2.13 -13.42 5.22
N GLY A 51 3.10 -12.78 4.58
CA GLY A 51 4.48 -12.65 5.06
C GLY A 51 5.44 -12.16 3.97
N PRO A 52 6.72 -11.94 4.30
CA PRO A 52 7.69 -11.35 3.36
C PRO A 52 7.88 -12.15 2.07
N SER A 53 7.79 -13.48 2.13
CA SER A 53 7.92 -14.34 0.95
C SER A 53 6.75 -14.25 -0.03
N ALA A 54 5.59 -13.73 0.41
CA ALA A 54 4.42 -13.53 -0.44
C ALA A 54 4.45 -12.19 -1.20
N VAL A 55 5.38 -11.28 -0.87
CA VAL A 55 5.47 -9.95 -1.50
C VAL A 55 5.61 -10.01 -3.03
N PRO A 56 6.44 -10.89 -3.63
CA PRO A 56 6.53 -10.96 -5.09
C PRO A 56 5.22 -11.34 -5.77
N GLU A 57 4.47 -12.27 -5.18
CA GLU A 57 3.17 -12.72 -5.69
C GLU A 57 2.11 -11.62 -5.55
N ALA A 58 2.01 -11.00 -4.38
CA ALA A 58 1.09 -9.88 -4.13
C ALA A 58 1.39 -8.66 -5.00
N LEU A 59 2.66 -8.38 -5.29
CA LEU A 59 3.04 -7.29 -6.20
C LEU A 59 2.64 -7.62 -7.65
N ALA A 60 2.82 -8.85 -8.08
CA ALA A 60 2.38 -9.30 -9.41
C ALA A 60 0.86 -9.20 -9.55
N GLU A 61 0.09 -9.61 -8.54
CA GLU A 61 -1.36 -9.45 -8.48
C GLU A 61 -1.76 -7.97 -8.59
N ALA A 62 -1.11 -7.09 -7.82
CA ALA A 62 -1.45 -5.68 -7.79
C ALA A 62 -1.21 -4.96 -9.12
N LEU A 63 -0.11 -5.28 -9.81
CA LEU A 63 0.37 -4.56 -11.00
C LEU A 63 -0.03 -5.19 -12.34
N LEU A 64 -0.31 -6.49 -12.37
CA LEU A 64 -0.64 -7.22 -13.59
C LEU A 64 -2.12 -7.64 -13.66
N GLY A 65 -2.87 -7.46 -12.57
CA GLY A 65 -4.31 -7.73 -12.45
C GLY A 65 -5.23 -6.62 -12.97
#